data_AF-A0A0R1WI41-F1
#
_entry.id   AF-A0A0R1WI41-F1
#
_cell.length_a   1.000
_cell.length_b   1.000
_cell.length_c   1.000
_cell.angle_alpha   90.00
_cell.angle_beta   90.00
_cell.angle_gamma   90.00
#
_symmetry.space_group_name_H-M   'P 1'
#
loop_
_entity.id
_entity.type
_entity.pdbx_description
1 polymer ?
#
loop_
_entity_poly.entity_id
_entity_poly.type
_entity_poly.pdbx_seq_one_letter_code
_entity_poly.pdbx_strand_id
1 'polypeptide(L)' 'MTKRYLKEHNVPFEERNINQQPQYLDALKQQGFQSVPVVMNTTMDPIVGFRPDSLKELVD' A
#
# COMPACT_ATOMS: atom_id res chain seq x y z
N MET A 1 0.36 7.73 -8.28
CA MET A 1 1.55 8.27 -7.61
C MET A 1 2.31 7.16 -6.89
N THR A 2 1.74 6.48 -5.88
CA THR A 2 2.40 5.38 -5.13
C THR A 2 2.98 4.25 -6.00
N LYS A 3 2.16 3.66 -6.89
CA LYS A 3 2.61 2.56 -7.77
C LYS A 3 3.73 2.95 -8.72
N ARG A 4 3.68 4.20 -9.20
CA ARG A 4 4.70 4.73 -10.12
C ARG A 4 6.04 4.88 -9.40
N TYR A 5 6.01 5.40 -8.17
CA TYR A 5 7.18 5.50 -7.30
C TYR A 5 7.81 4.12 -7.04
N LEU A 6 7.03 3.14 -6.59
CA LEU A 6 7.53 1.78 -6.33
C LEU A 6 8.14 1.15 -7.59
N LYS A 7 7.52 1.37 -8.75
CA LYS A 7 8.01 0.87 -10.04
C LYS A 7 9.30 1.57 -10.49
N GLU A 8 9.41 2.89 -10.31
CA GLU A 8 10.62 3.68 -10.61
C GLU A 8 11.79 3.27 -9.71
N HIS A 9 11.50 2.85 -8.47
CA HIS A 9 12.49 2.35 -7.53
C HIS A 9 12.70 0.83 -7.59
N ASN A 10 12.16 0.14 -8.60
CA ASN A 10 12.30 -1.31 -8.80
C ASN A 10 11.87 -2.17 -7.59
N VAL A 11 11.00 -1.65 -6.73
CA VAL A 11 10.48 -2.36 -5.56
C VAL A 11 9.44 -3.39 -6.05
N PRO A 12 9.59 -4.68 -5.71
CA PRO A 12 8.58 -5.68 -6.00
C PRO A 12 7.35 -5.41 -5.13
N PHE A 13 6.19 -5.16 -5.75
CA PHE A 13 4.93 -4.98 -5.04
C PHE A 13 3.80 -5.75 -5.74
N GLU A 14 2.85 -6.24 -4.94
CA GLU A 14 1.63 -6.85 -5.45
C GLU A 14 0.51 -5.80 -5.44
N GLU A 15 -0.07 -5.54 -6.61
CA GLU A 15 -1.25 -4.68 -6.69
C GLU A 15 -2.50 -5.50 -6.39
N ARG A 16 -3.22 -5.11 -5.33
CA ARG A 16 -4.53 -5.66 -5.00
C ARG A 16 -5.61 -4.60 -5.16
N ASN A 17 -6.50 -4.79 -6.13
CA ASN A 17 -7.55 -3.84 -6.42
C ASN A 17 -8.83 -4.21 -5.67
N ILE A 18 -9.16 -3.39 -4.66
CA ILE A 18 -10.38 -3.54 -3.85
C ILE A 18 -11.69 -3.47 -4.66
N ASN A 19 -11.68 -2.83 -5.85
CA ASN A 19 -12.86 -2.78 -6.72
C ASN A 19 -13.11 -4.12 -7.42
N GLN A 20 -12.05 -4.88 -7.70
CA GLN A 20 -12.18 -6.21 -8.31
C GLN A 20 -12.33 -7.31 -7.25
N GLN A 21 -11.74 -7.10 -6.08
CA GLN A 21 -11.66 -8.09 -5.01
C GLN A 21 -12.12 -7.46 -3.68
N PRO A 22 -13.44 -7.43 -3.41
CA PRO A 22 -14.00 -6.80 -2.22
C PRO A 22 -13.52 -7.44 -0.91
N GLN A 23 -13.04 -8.69 -0.93
CA GLN A 23 -12.40 -9.34 0.21
C GLN A 23 -11.26 -8.52 0.84
N TYR A 24 -10.51 -7.76 0.03
CA TYR A 24 -9.45 -6.90 0.55
C TYR A 24 -9.99 -5.64 1.20
N LEU A 25 -11.15 -5.14 0.75
CA LEU A 25 -11.82 -4.01 1.41
C LEU A 25 -12.24 -4.41 2.83
N ASP A 26 -12.80 -5.61 2.99
CA ASP A 26 -13.23 -6.10 4.30
C ASP A 26 -12.03 -6.34 5.23
N ALA A 27 -10.93 -6.90 4.72
CA ALA A 27 -9.68 -7.02 5.47
C ALA A 27 -9.14 -5.65 5.93
N LEU A 28 -9.12 -4.65 5.04
CA LEU A 28 -8.68 -3.29 5.36
C LEU A 28 -9.57 -2.67 6.45
N LYS A 29 -10.89 -2.82 6.34
CA LYS A 29 -11.84 -2.34 7.36
C LYS A 29 -11.64 -3.02 8.70
N GLN A 30 -11.43 -4.35 8.72
CA GLN A 30 -11.15 -5.09 9.95
C GLN A 30 -9.85 -4.64 10.62
N GLN A 31 -8.85 -4.25 9.84
CA GLN A 31 -7.62 -3.66 10.35
C GLN A 31 -7.75 -2.19 10.78
N GLY A 32 -8.93 -1.58 10.60
CA GLY A 32 -9.19 -0.19 10.97
C GLY A 32 -8.78 0.83 9.92
N PHE A 33 -8.37 0.39 8.72
CA PHE A 33 -8.05 1.29 7.62
C PHE A 33 -9.32 1.85 6.99
N GLN A 34 -9.43 3.17 6.97
CA GLN A 34 -10.59 3.88 6.42
C GLN A 34 -10.28 4.60 5.10
N SER A 35 -9.05 4.50 4.60
CA SER A 35 -8.60 5.26 3.43
C SER A 35 -7.70 4.41 2.56
N VAL A 36 -7.81 4.61 1.25
CA VAL A 36 -6.99 3.96 0.22
C VAL A 36 -6.27 5.04 -0.60
N PRO A 37 -5.10 4.75 -1.20
CA PRO A 37 -4.38 3.47 -1.26
C PRO A 37 -3.73 3.08 0.07
N VAL A 38 -3.66 1.77 0.38
CA VAL A 38 -2.88 1.24 1.52
C VAL A 38 -1.72 0.42 0.98
N VAL A 39 -0.52 0.68 1.47
CA VAL A 39 0.68 -0.10 1.16
C VAL A 39 1.04 -0.89 2.40
N MET A 40 0.97 -2.21 2.28
CA MET A 40 1.35 -3.11 3.37
C MET A 40 2.75 -3.66 3.08
N ASN A 41 3.62 -3.62 4.08
CA ASN A 41 4.92 -4.29 4.02
C ASN A 41 4.97 -5.35 5.12
N THR A 42 5.77 -6.38 4.92
CA THR A 42 6.10 -7.39 5.93
C THR A 42 7.03 -6.82 7.01
N THR A 43 7.87 -5.84 6.66
CA THR A 43 8.94 -5.35 7.54
C THR A 43 8.59 -4.09 8.35
N MET A 44 7.56 -3.34 7.92
CA MET A 44 7.23 -2.03 8.46
C MET A 44 5.73 -1.80 8.48
N ASP A 45 5.29 -0.83 9.28
CA ASP A 45 3.89 -0.53 9.48
C ASP A 45 3.18 -0.19 8.15
N PRO A 46 1.90 -0.57 8.01
CA PRO A 46 1.13 -0.27 6.81
C PRO A 46 0.98 1.23 6.59
N ILE A 47 1.30 1.68 5.39
CA ILE A 47 1.19 3.08 5.01
C ILE A 47 -0.21 3.31 4.43
N VAL A 48 -0.94 4.23 5.06
CA VAL A 48 -2.29 4.62 4.63
C VAL A 48 -2.22 5.93 3.84
N GLY A 49 -2.73 5.90 2.62
CA GLY A 49 -2.71 7.02 1.69
C GLY A 49 -1.41 7.14 0.89
N PHE A 50 -1.23 8.28 0.23
CA PHE A 50 0.01 8.59 -0.48
C PHE A 50 0.96 9.37 0.44
N ARG A 51 1.96 8.67 0.99
CA ARG A 51 2.97 9.25 1.88
C ARG A 51 4.36 9.04 1.27
N PRO A 52 4.94 10.06 0.60
CA PRO A 52 6.24 9.92 -0.05
C PRO A 52 7.38 9.66 0.95
N ASP A 53 7.29 10.18 2.18
CA ASP A 53 8.31 9.96 3.21
C ASP A 53 8.39 8.48 3.61
N SER A 54 7.25 7.84 3.89
CA SER A 54 7.20 6.41 4.21
C SER A 54 7.49 5.51 3.00
N LEU A 55 7.19 5.98 1.78
CA LEU A 55 7.58 5.27 0.56
C LEU A 55 9.09 5.28 0.34
N LYS A 56 9.84 6.29 0.83
CA LYS A 56 11.30 6.26 0.80
C LYS A 56 11.87 5.17 1.70
N GLU A 57 11.29 4.95 2.87
CA GLU A 57 11.71 3.87 3.78
C GLU A 57 11.51 2.46 3.18
N LEU A 58 10.68 2.33 2.14
CA LEU A 58 10.51 1.08 1.39
C LEU A 58 11.59 0.83 0.33
N VAL A 59 12.37 1.85 0.00
CA VAL A 59 13.36 1.85 -1.08
C VAL A 59 14.80 1.82 -0.54
N ASP A 60 15.04 2.39 0.64
CA ASP A 60 16.35 2.40 1.31
C ASP A 60 16.81 1.02 1.82
#